data_AF-A0A7R9H9K0-F1
#
_entry.id   AF-A0A7R9H9K0-F1
#
_cell.length_a   1.000
_cell.length_b   1.000
_cell.length_c   1.000
_cell.angle_alpha   90.00
_cell.angle_beta   90.00
_cell.angle_gamma   90.00
#
_symmetry.space_group_name_H-M   'P 1'
#
loop_
_entity.id
_entity.type
_entity.pdbx_description
1 polymer ?
#
loop_
_entity_poly.entity_id
_entity_poly.type
_entity_poly.pdbx_seq_one_letter_code
_entity_poly.pdbx_strand_id
1 'polypeptide(L)'
;MILVHGNRTRNLWLTMPVLVPLICLRVFPSSRRLSDLIRQPFDLYRAGVLDEYFMGLMNQVAQAMDDSVTQEVTNHLFKKPGARFGMDLAAFNMQRGREFGLPGYMDFRKFCGLPGADTFDELFGSMSNETIRRYASIYEHPSDVDLWSGGVSERPLPGSMVGPTFACVIATQFSYSRRGDRFWYENGNQPSSFTPGQSTLCLGSIVATVCILKNGPQPFSLHVSSVINEYVYCAHVQGFDSPYGGLESGTGDVFPNIVFA
;
A
#
# COMPACT_ATOMS: atom_id res chain seq x y z
N MET A 1 -0.98 20.06 -9.59
CA MET A 1 -1.06 19.19 -10.79
C MET A 1 0.11 18.24 -10.73
N ILE A 2 -0.16 16.96 -10.49
CA ILE A 2 0.88 15.94 -10.42
C ILE A 2 1.37 15.61 -11.83
N LEU A 3 2.66 15.38 -11.96
CA LEU A 3 3.31 15.08 -13.23
C LEU A 3 2.66 13.90 -13.94
N VAL A 4 2.20 14.12 -15.18
CA VAL A 4 1.83 13.07 -16.13
C VAL A 4 2.91 13.05 -17.21
N HIS A 5 3.96 12.24 -17.03
CA HIS A 5 4.98 12.08 -18.08
C HIS A 5 4.55 11.00 -19.07
N GLY A 6 4.41 11.39 -20.33
CA GLY A 6 4.45 10.46 -21.46
C GLY A 6 5.91 10.21 -21.84
N ASN A 7 6.29 8.93 -21.93
CA ASN A 7 7.46 8.46 -22.68
C ASN A 7 8.83 8.34 -21.96
N ARG A 8 8.86 7.87 -20.70
CA ARG A 8 10.00 7.15 -20.13
C ARG A 8 9.47 5.98 -19.28
N THR A 9 10.18 4.85 -19.29
CA THR A 9 9.84 3.53 -18.73
C THR A 9 9.72 3.46 -17.20
N ARG A 10 9.26 4.51 -16.54
CA ARG A 10 8.92 4.52 -15.11
C ARG A 10 7.59 5.25 -14.98
N ASN A 11 6.51 4.48 -14.84
CA ASN A 11 5.14 4.97 -14.68
C ASN A 11 4.75 4.76 -13.22
N LEU A 12 4.19 5.79 -12.62
CA LEU A 12 4.53 6.16 -11.25
C LEU A 12 3.24 6.54 -10.48
N TRP A 13 3.28 6.50 -9.16
CA TRP A 13 2.23 6.58 -8.13
C TRP A 13 1.09 5.58 -7.90
N LEU A 14 1.01 5.34 -6.58
CA LEU A 14 0.35 4.34 -5.76
C LEU A 14 0.84 2.95 -6.15
N THR A 15 1.17 2.12 -5.16
CA THR A 15 1.73 0.76 -5.34
C THR A 15 0.97 -0.09 -6.39
N MET A 16 -0.23 0.33 -6.76
CA MET A 16 -1.01 -0.05 -7.93
C MET A 16 -0.17 -0.08 -9.23
N PRO A 17 0.11 -1.28 -9.75
CA PRO A 17 0.80 -1.40 -11.02
C PRO A 17 -0.12 -0.96 -12.19
N VAL A 18 0.48 -0.34 -13.22
CA VAL A 18 -0.21 0.11 -14.45
C VAL A 18 -0.91 -1.05 -15.16
N LEU A 19 -0.30 -2.22 -15.09
CA LEU A 19 -0.80 -3.48 -15.57
C LEU A 19 -0.92 -4.44 -14.39
N VAL A 20 -1.95 -5.27 -14.39
CA VAL A 20 -2.02 -6.43 -13.49
C VAL A 20 -1.61 -7.66 -14.31
N PRO A 21 -0.36 -8.14 -14.20
CA PRO A 21 0.03 -9.43 -14.77
C PRO A 21 -0.74 -10.57 -14.10
N LEU A 22 -1.25 -11.50 -14.90
CA LEU A 22 -1.71 -12.81 -14.44
C LEU A 22 -0.54 -13.78 -14.68
N ILE A 23 -0.04 -14.42 -13.63
CA ILE A 23 1.10 -15.35 -13.77
C ILE A 23 0.64 -16.64 -14.42
N CYS A 24 1.30 -16.96 -15.54
CA CYS A 24 0.97 -18.04 -16.45
C CYS A 24 1.62 -19.36 -16.01
N LEU A 25 0.84 -20.28 -15.44
CA LEU A 25 1.20 -21.70 -15.44
C LEU A 25 0.45 -22.38 -16.59
N ARG A 26 1.12 -22.37 -17.75
CA ARG A 26 0.73 -23.00 -19.04
C ARG A 26 -0.55 -22.41 -19.69
N VAL A 27 -0.29 -21.61 -20.74
CA VAL A 27 -1.21 -21.15 -21.79
C VAL A 27 -2.15 -20.01 -21.39
N PHE A 28 -1.64 -18.81 -21.10
CA PHE A 28 -2.23 -17.51 -21.49
C PHE A 28 -1.21 -16.36 -21.30
N PRO A 29 -0.91 -15.55 -22.32
CA PRO A 29 -0.13 -14.32 -22.16
C PRO A 29 -1.09 -13.15 -21.99
N SER A 30 -1.49 -12.78 -20.77
CA SER A 30 -2.35 -11.60 -20.63
C SER A 30 -2.07 -10.80 -19.37
N SER A 31 -1.27 -9.73 -19.52
CA SER A 31 -1.37 -8.56 -18.66
C SER A 31 -2.63 -7.78 -19.03
N ARG A 32 -3.34 -7.26 -18.03
CA ARG A 32 -4.56 -6.46 -18.23
C ARG A 32 -4.31 -5.03 -17.75
N ARG A 33 -4.90 -4.05 -18.45
CA ARG A 33 -4.85 -2.65 -18.01
C ARG A 33 -5.73 -2.48 -16.77
N LEU A 34 -5.24 -1.72 -15.81
CA LEU A 34 -6.01 -1.45 -14.59
C LEU A 34 -7.39 -0.82 -14.91
N SER A 35 -7.44 0.09 -15.89
CA SER A 35 -8.71 0.73 -16.31
C SER A 35 -9.77 -0.25 -16.82
N ASP A 36 -9.38 -1.43 -17.30
CA ASP A 36 -10.31 -2.47 -17.77
C ASP A 36 -10.81 -3.39 -16.64
N LEU A 37 -10.19 -3.33 -15.45
CA LEU A 37 -10.51 -4.20 -14.31
C LEU A 37 -11.36 -3.50 -13.23
N ILE A 38 -11.26 -2.18 -13.12
CA ILE A 38 -11.96 -1.42 -12.08
C ILE A 38 -13.48 -1.58 -12.23
N ARG A 39 -14.14 -2.10 -11.18
CA ARG A 39 -15.58 -2.43 -11.13
C ARG A 39 -16.03 -3.46 -12.19
N GLN A 40 -15.14 -4.35 -12.62
CA GLN A 40 -15.44 -5.44 -13.55
C GLN A 40 -15.23 -6.80 -12.87
N PRO A 41 -16.17 -7.30 -12.05
CA PRO A 41 -15.95 -8.52 -11.26
C PRO A 41 -16.06 -9.82 -12.08
N PHE A 42 -16.49 -9.73 -13.34
CA PHE A 42 -16.88 -10.90 -14.13
C PHE A 42 -15.77 -11.92 -14.35
N ASP A 43 -14.51 -11.46 -14.46
CA ASP A 43 -13.35 -12.34 -14.65
C ASP A 43 -13.07 -13.20 -13.39
N LEU A 44 -13.49 -12.76 -12.19
CA LEU A 44 -13.27 -13.51 -10.93
C LEU A 44 -14.10 -14.80 -10.85
N TYR A 45 -15.20 -14.92 -11.59
CA TYR A 45 -16.03 -16.13 -11.61
C TYR A 45 -15.46 -17.25 -12.48
N ARG A 46 -14.42 -16.96 -13.27
CA ARG A 46 -13.77 -17.95 -14.13
C ARG A 46 -12.81 -18.79 -13.29
N ALA A 47 -12.88 -20.11 -13.44
CA ALA A 47 -12.00 -21.04 -12.75
C ALA A 47 -10.51 -20.70 -13.01
N GLY A 48 -9.70 -20.66 -11.95
CA GLY A 48 -8.26 -20.39 -12.01
C GLY A 48 -7.87 -18.90 -11.98
N VAL A 49 -8.77 -17.96 -12.33
CA VAL A 49 -8.41 -16.54 -12.43
C VAL A 49 -8.11 -15.89 -11.08
N LEU A 50 -8.81 -16.32 -10.01
CA LEU A 50 -8.50 -15.89 -8.65
C LEU A 50 -7.07 -16.26 -8.25
N ASP A 51 -6.65 -17.47 -8.58
CA ASP A 51 -5.30 -17.99 -8.31
C ASP A 51 -4.26 -17.14 -9.03
N GLU A 52 -4.51 -16.80 -10.29
CA GLU A 52 -3.63 -15.94 -11.09
C GLU A 52 -3.50 -14.54 -10.49
N TYR A 53 -4.59 -13.96 -9.97
CA TYR A 53 -4.54 -12.68 -9.26
C TYR A 53 -3.72 -12.77 -7.96
N PHE A 54 -3.94 -13.80 -7.14
CA PHE A 54 -3.15 -14.01 -5.92
C PHE A 54 -1.67 -14.20 -6.23
N MET A 55 -1.34 -15.01 -7.24
CA MET A 55 0.04 -15.19 -7.70
C MET A 55 0.62 -13.89 -8.23
N GLY A 56 -0.15 -13.10 -8.97
CA GLY A 56 0.25 -11.77 -9.42
C GLY A 56 0.58 -10.84 -8.25
N LEU A 57 -0.30 -10.76 -7.25
CA LEU A 57 -0.13 -9.91 -6.08
C LEU A 57 1.10 -10.27 -5.24
N MET A 58 1.43 -11.56 -5.12
CA MET A 58 2.61 -12.03 -4.37
C MET A 58 3.94 -11.80 -5.08
N ASN A 59 3.93 -11.68 -6.41
CA ASN A 59 5.15 -11.66 -7.22
C ASN A 59 5.47 -10.32 -7.84
N GLN A 60 4.49 -9.43 -7.93
CA GLN A 60 4.66 -8.17 -8.59
C GLN A 60 5.32 -7.15 -7.67
N VAL A 61 6.28 -6.45 -8.24
CA VAL A 61 6.88 -5.30 -7.59
C VAL A 61 5.83 -4.19 -7.55
N ALA A 62 5.50 -3.74 -6.35
CA ALA A 62 4.73 -2.52 -6.16
C ALA A 62 5.45 -1.34 -6.83
N GLN A 63 4.72 -0.44 -7.48
CA GLN A 63 5.35 0.78 -7.99
C GLN A 63 5.90 1.63 -6.84
N ALA A 64 7.09 2.19 -7.04
CA ALA A 64 7.73 3.05 -6.07
C ALA A 64 6.96 4.37 -5.90
N MET A 65 7.06 4.95 -4.70
CA MET A 65 6.49 6.24 -4.37
C MET A 65 7.42 7.35 -4.89
N ASP A 66 6.94 8.23 -5.77
CA ASP A 66 7.73 9.28 -6.45
C ASP A 66 6.99 10.63 -6.46
N ASP A 67 6.93 11.42 -7.53
CA ASP A 67 6.12 12.66 -7.60
C ASP A 67 5.18 12.74 -8.82
N SER A 68 4.97 11.63 -9.55
CA SER A 68 4.20 11.59 -10.81
C SER A 68 3.17 10.45 -10.87
N VAL A 69 1.92 10.69 -11.30
CA VAL A 69 0.85 9.66 -11.26
C VAL A 69 0.51 9.09 -12.64
N THR A 70 0.36 7.76 -12.70
CA THR A 70 0.11 6.97 -13.91
C THR A 70 -1.19 7.38 -14.60
N GLN A 71 -1.15 7.38 -15.93
CA GLN A 71 -2.25 7.76 -16.80
C GLN A 71 -3.49 6.88 -16.62
N GLU A 72 -3.32 5.65 -16.14
CA GLU A 72 -4.44 4.75 -15.86
C GLU A 72 -5.38 5.28 -14.76
N VAL A 73 -4.86 6.09 -13.83
CA VAL A 73 -5.66 6.71 -12.75
C VAL A 73 -5.76 8.23 -12.86
N THR A 74 -4.91 8.91 -13.62
CA THR A 74 -5.05 10.36 -13.89
C THR A 74 -5.90 10.68 -15.11
N ASN A 75 -6.04 9.77 -16.08
CA ASN A 75 -6.88 9.99 -17.28
C ASN A 75 -7.96 8.94 -17.50
N HIS A 76 -7.88 7.79 -16.80
CA HIS A 76 -8.71 6.62 -17.06
C HIS A 76 -9.36 6.03 -15.80
N LEU A 77 -9.37 6.74 -14.67
CA LEU A 77 -10.03 6.27 -13.46
C LEU A 77 -11.53 6.09 -13.73
N PHE A 78 -12.07 4.90 -13.47
CA PHE A 78 -13.48 4.56 -13.72
C PHE A 78 -13.96 4.84 -15.16
N LYS A 79 -13.05 4.74 -16.13
CA LYS A 79 -13.38 4.82 -17.54
C LYS A 79 -14.44 3.76 -17.88
N LYS A 80 -15.56 4.19 -18.47
CA LYS A 80 -16.59 3.26 -18.95
C LYS A 80 -16.08 2.54 -20.22
N PRO A 81 -16.47 1.28 -20.46
CA PRO A 81 -16.16 0.59 -21.71
C PRO A 81 -16.59 1.44 -22.92
N GLY A 82 -15.67 1.64 -23.87
CA GLY A 82 -15.91 2.46 -25.07
C GLY A 82 -15.72 3.98 -24.91
N ALA A 83 -15.55 4.50 -23.69
CA ALA A 83 -15.23 5.91 -23.47
C ALA A 83 -13.75 6.22 -23.81
N ARG A 84 -13.43 7.45 -24.24
CA ARG A 84 -12.04 7.87 -24.53
C ARG A 84 -11.25 8.25 -23.28
N PHE A 85 -11.92 8.80 -22.26
CA PHE A 85 -11.32 9.26 -21.01
C PHE A 85 -12.18 8.86 -19.81
N GLY A 86 -11.56 8.82 -18.63
CA GLY A 86 -12.19 8.63 -17.32
C GLY A 86 -11.96 9.86 -16.44
N MET A 87 -11.90 9.65 -15.13
CA MET A 87 -11.62 10.70 -14.15
C MET A 87 -10.11 10.77 -13.83
N ASP A 88 -9.71 11.87 -13.21
CA ASP A 88 -8.38 12.09 -12.67
C ASP A 88 -8.38 11.91 -11.15
N LEU A 89 -7.77 10.84 -10.66
CA LEU A 89 -7.67 10.52 -9.24
C LEU A 89 -6.87 11.58 -8.47
N ALA A 90 -5.80 12.12 -9.06
CA ALA A 90 -4.95 13.11 -8.40
C ALA A 90 -5.71 14.44 -8.22
N ALA A 91 -6.38 14.90 -9.29
CA ALA A 91 -7.25 16.06 -9.21
C ALA A 91 -8.39 15.85 -8.20
N PHE A 92 -8.99 14.66 -8.21
CA PHE A 92 -10.05 14.31 -7.29
C PHE A 92 -9.60 14.29 -5.82
N ASN A 93 -8.39 13.80 -5.51
CA ASN A 93 -7.85 13.82 -4.16
C ASN A 93 -7.62 15.26 -3.65
N MET A 94 -7.07 16.15 -4.49
CA MET A 94 -6.90 17.56 -4.13
C MET A 94 -8.26 18.23 -3.89
N GLN A 95 -9.22 18.04 -4.81
CA GLN A 95 -10.56 18.63 -4.67
C GLN A 95 -11.30 18.09 -3.45
N ARG A 96 -11.16 16.80 -3.14
CA ARG A 96 -11.70 16.19 -1.94
C ARG A 96 -11.08 16.79 -0.67
N GLY A 97 -9.77 17.02 -0.67
CA GLY A 97 -9.11 17.68 0.46
C GLY A 97 -9.68 19.08 0.72
N ARG A 98 -9.91 19.85 -0.34
CA ARG A 98 -10.51 21.19 -0.26
C ARG A 98 -11.97 21.15 0.18
N GLU A 99 -12.75 20.20 -0.32
CA GLU A 99 -14.14 19.99 0.09
C GLU A 99 -14.27 19.70 1.58
N PHE A 100 -13.38 18.86 2.13
CA PHE A 100 -13.33 18.57 3.57
C PHE A 100 -12.68 19.68 4.41
N GLY A 101 -12.23 20.77 3.78
CA GLY A 101 -11.58 21.88 4.48
C GLY A 101 -10.26 21.48 5.15
N LEU A 102 -9.50 20.57 4.53
CA LEU A 102 -8.21 20.17 5.06
C LEU A 102 -7.24 21.36 5.05
N PRO A 103 -6.50 21.58 6.15
CA PRO A 103 -5.41 22.56 6.17
C PRO A 103 -4.33 22.27 5.11
N GLY A 104 -3.57 23.30 4.78
CA GLY A 104 -2.50 23.22 3.79
C GLY A 104 -1.36 22.31 4.25
N TYR A 105 -0.49 21.95 3.31
CA TYR A 105 0.69 21.14 3.57
C TYR A 105 1.57 21.70 4.70
N MET A 106 1.73 23.02 4.78
CA MET A 106 2.57 23.66 5.81
C MET A 106 2.00 23.51 7.22
N ASP A 107 0.68 23.50 7.38
CA ASP A 107 0.05 23.31 8.69
C ASP A 107 0.34 21.92 9.25
N PHE A 108 0.32 20.91 8.38
CA PHE A 108 0.67 19.54 8.77
C PHE A 108 2.17 19.38 9.04
N ARG A 109 3.04 20.07 8.30
CA ARG A 109 4.48 20.12 8.65
C ARG A 109 4.69 20.69 10.05
N LYS A 110 4.02 21.81 10.35
CA LYS A 110 4.06 22.44 11.68
C LYS A 110 3.52 21.52 12.77
N PHE A 111 2.38 20.86 12.53
CA PHE A 111 1.82 19.85 13.44
C PHE A 111 2.81 18.72 13.74
N CYS A 112 3.56 18.30 12.73
CA CYS A 112 4.59 17.26 12.84
C CYS A 112 5.95 17.77 13.37
N GLY A 113 6.07 19.04 13.78
CA GLY A 113 7.32 19.63 14.25
C GLY A 113 8.40 19.76 13.17
N LEU A 114 8.01 19.70 11.90
CA LEU A 114 8.90 19.89 10.75
C LEU A 114 9.07 21.37 10.44
N PRO A 115 10.20 21.78 9.84
CA PRO A 115 10.40 23.17 9.43
C PRO A 115 9.34 23.56 8.39
N GLY A 116 8.66 24.68 8.64
CA GLY A 116 7.82 25.36 7.65
C GLY A 116 8.68 25.97 6.55
N ALA A 117 8.02 26.57 5.56
CA ALA A 117 8.68 27.34 4.53
C ALA A 117 7.82 28.54 4.14
N ASP A 118 8.44 29.72 4.14
CA ASP A 118 7.80 30.97 3.69
C ASP A 118 8.11 31.24 2.21
N THR A 119 9.14 30.59 1.66
CA THR A 119 9.49 30.64 0.24
C THR A 119 9.61 29.24 -0.35
N PHE A 120 9.38 29.08 -1.66
CA PHE A 120 9.51 27.78 -2.32
C PHE A 120 10.95 27.24 -2.26
N ASP A 121 11.95 28.11 -2.20
CA ASP A 121 13.36 27.71 -2.12
C ASP A 121 13.69 27.00 -0.79
N GLU A 122 13.00 27.31 0.30
CA GLU A 122 13.16 26.62 1.59
C GLU A 122 12.70 25.16 1.55
N LEU A 123 11.97 24.74 0.50
CA LEU A 123 11.60 23.34 0.28
C LEU A 123 12.72 22.51 -0.37
N PHE A 124 13.83 23.13 -0.79
CA PHE A 124 14.97 22.39 -1.34
C PHE A 124 15.50 21.37 -0.33
N GLY A 125 15.73 20.15 -0.80
CA GLY A 125 16.13 19.01 0.05
C GLY A 125 14.95 18.23 0.62
N SER A 126 13.78 18.85 0.83
CA SER A 126 12.56 18.15 1.26
C SER A 126 11.88 17.42 0.10
N MET A 127 11.96 17.95 -1.12
CA MET A 127 11.38 17.37 -2.34
C MET A 127 12.33 17.52 -3.55
N SER A 128 11.88 17.14 -4.75
CA SER A 128 12.70 17.30 -5.97
C SER A 128 12.73 18.76 -6.43
N ASN A 129 13.85 19.19 -7.01
CA ASN A 129 14.01 20.58 -7.48
C ASN A 129 13.04 20.90 -8.64
N GLU A 130 12.65 19.88 -9.42
CA GLU A 130 11.65 20.05 -10.48
C GLU A 130 10.26 20.29 -9.89
N THR A 131 9.88 19.55 -8.85
CA THR A 131 8.60 19.72 -8.16
C THR A 131 8.48 21.13 -7.57
N ILE A 132 9.54 21.63 -6.93
CA ILE A 132 9.57 22.97 -6.31
C ILE A 132 9.32 24.06 -7.36
N ARG A 133 10.03 23.99 -8.48
CA ARG A 133 9.85 24.95 -9.59
C ARG A 133 8.43 24.90 -10.16
N ARG A 134 7.83 23.71 -10.22
CA ARG A 134 6.43 23.55 -10.67
C ARG A 134 5.45 24.12 -9.65
N TYR A 135 5.67 23.90 -8.36
CA TYR A 135 4.86 24.52 -7.32
C TYR A 135 4.93 26.04 -7.35
N ALA A 136 6.12 26.61 -7.52
CA ALA A 136 6.29 28.06 -7.68
C ALA A 136 5.58 28.63 -8.94
N SER A 137 5.31 27.81 -9.96
CA SER A 137 4.54 28.24 -11.14
C SER A 137 3.02 28.12 -11.00
N ILE A 138 2.53 27.40 -9.97
CA ILE A 138 1.11 27.04 -9.82
C ILE A 138 0.50 27.71 -8.59
N TYR A 139 1.22 27.70 -7.46
CA TYR A 139 0.78 28.26 -6.19
C TYR A 139 1.44 29.62 -5.98
N GLU A 140 0.69 30.54 -5.37
CA GLU A 140 1.20 31.86 -5.02
C GLU A 140 2.16 31.78 -3.81
N HIS A 141 1.78 31.00 -2.79
CA HIS A 141 2.58 30.79 -1.59
C HIS A 141 2.78 29.29 -1.28
N PRO A 142 3.91 28.88 -0.67
CA PRO A 142 4.09 27.49 -0.21
C PRO A 142 3.01 26.98 0.74
N SER A 143 2.34 27.88 1.46
CA SER A 143 1.21 27.57 2.35
C SER A 143 -0.06 27.12 1.61
N ASP A 144 -0.20 27.48 0.33
CA ASP A 144 -1.36 27.14 -0.49
C ASP A 144 -1.30 25.72 -1.07
N VAL A 145 -0.15 25.04 -0.90
CA VAL A 145 0.05 23.67 -1.40
C VAL A 145 -0.89 22.72 -0.67
N ASP A 146 -1.75 22.02 -1.43
CA ASP A 146 -2.65 21.01 -0.89
C ASP A 146 -1.85 19.91 -0.15
N LEU A 147 -2.32 19.49 1.04
CA LEU A 147 -1.67 18.46 1.86
C LEU A 147 -1.32 17.21 1.05
N TRP A 148 -2.28 16.71 0.26
CA TRP A 148 -2.05 15.48 -0.49
C TRP A 148 -0.91 15.65 -1.49
N SER A 149 -0.90 16.75 -2.25
CA SER A 149 0.16 17.05 -3.22
C SER A 149 1.52 17.23 -2.54
N GLY A 150 1.58 18.02 -1.46
CA GLY A 150 2.82 18.26 -0.73
C GLY A 150 3.41 16.99 -0.14
N GLY A 151 2.59 16.18 0.55
CA GLY A 151 3.03 14.97 1.23
C GLY A 151 3.45 13.84 0.28
N VAL A 152 2.81 13.71 -0.89
CA VAL A 152 3.29 12.75 -1.92
C VAL A 152 4.63 13.19 -2.52
N SER A 153 4.86 14.49 -2.69
CA SER A 153 6.10 14.99 -3.30
C SER A 153 7.32 14.99 -2.39
N GLU A 154 7.17 14.68 -1.10
CA GLU A 154 8.29 14.61 -0.18
C GLU A 154 9.23 13.44 -0.51
N ARG A 155 10.53 13.66 -0.30
CA ARG A 155 11.50 12.58 -0.37
C ARG A 155 11.19 11.53 0.71
N PRO A 156 11.13 10.24 0.36
CA PRO A 156 10.90 9.20 1.34
C PRO A 156 11.99 9.15 2.41
N LEU A 157 11.61 8.78 3.64
CA LEU A 157 12.58 8.47 4.70
C LEU A 157 13.36 7.18 4.36
N PRO A 158 14.58 6.99 4.88
CA PRO A 158 15.33 5.75 4.67
C PRO A 158 14.53 4.51 5.09
N GLY A 159 14.35 3.56 4.17
CA GLY A 159 13.55 2.34 4.41
C GLY A 159 12.03 2.55 4.41
N SER A 160 11.56 3.76 4.10
CA SER A 160 10.14 4.11 4.00
C SER A 160 9.75 4.36 2.54
N MET A 161 8.47 4.15 2.23
CA MET A 161 7.89 4.64 0.97
C MET A 161 7.46 6.10 1.10
N VAL A 162 7.13 6.57 2.30
CA VAL A 162 6.58 7.90 2.54
C VAL A 162 7.60 8.89 3.12
N GLY A 163 7.42 10.18 2.79
CA GLY A 163 8.17 11.29 3.37
C GLY A 163 7.79 11.59 4.82
N PRO A 164 8.52 12.51 5.48
CA PRO A 164 8.38 12.79 6.92
C PRO A 164 6.98 13.26 7.34
N THR A 165 6.29 14.09 6.55
CA THR A 165 4.96 14.60 6.90
C THR A 165 3.94 13.47 6.90
N PHE A 166 3.90 12.67 5.84
CA PHE A 166 3.00 11.51 5.78
C PHE A 166 3.38 10.42 6.76
N ALA A 167 4.68 10.17 7.00
CA ALA A 167 5.11 9.26 8.05
C ALA A 167 4.53 9.67 9.41
N CYS A 168 4.63 10.95 9.78
CA CYS A 168 4.08 11.50 11.01
C CYS A 168 2.55 11.35 11.09
N VAL A 169 1.80 11.78 10.06
CA VAL A 169 0.34 11.73 10.06
C VAL A 169 -0.17 10.29 10.12
N ILE A 170 0.40 9.41 9.30
CA ILE A 170 0.04 7.98 9.25
C ILE A 170 0.37 7.31 10.58
N ALA A 171 1.59 7.48 11.09
CA ALA A 171 2.00 6.88 12.37
C ALA A 171 1.16 7.39 13.55
N THR A 172 0.85 8.68 13.58
CA THR A 172 -0.03 9.28 14.59
C THR A 172 -1.41 8.64 14.55
N GLN A 173 -2.02 8.52 13.36
CA GLN A 173 -3.32 7.89 13.22
C GLN A 173 -3.31 6.41 13.63
N PHE A 174 -2.32 5.62 13.18
CA PHE A 174 -2.20 4.22 13.59
C PHE A 174 -1.97 4.07 15.10
N SER A 175 -1.19 4.98 15.70
CA SER A 175 -0.96 5.01 17.14
C SER A 175 -2.26 5.26 17.92
N TYR A 176 -3.06 6.23 17.48
CA TYR A 176 -4.35 6.53 18.09
C TYR A 176 -5.36 5.40 17.89
N SER A 177 -5.43 4.82 16.70
CA SER A 177 -6.31 3.66 16.46
C SER A 177 -5.93 2.47 17.35
N ARG A 178 -4.63 2.15 17.47
CA ARG A 178 -4.15 1.07 18.34
C ARG A 178 -4.45 1.33 19.82
N ARG A 179 -4.15 2.54 20.32
CA ARG A 179 -4.31 2.89 21.74
C ARG A 179 -5.76 3.14 22.14
N GLY A 180 -6.58 3.62 21.21
CA GLY A 180 -8.00 3.92 21.42
C GLY A 180 -8.90 2.71 21.25
N ASP A 181 -8.40 1.61 20.69
CA ASP A 181 -9.17 0.38 20.52
C ASP A 181 -9.13 -0.48 21.80
N ARG A 182 -10.26 -0.55 22.49
CA ARG A 182 -10.45 -1.43 23.65
C ARG A 182 -10.23 -2.90 23.31
N PHE A 183 -10.54 -3.30 22.07
CA PHE A 183 -10.41 -4.67 21.58
C PHE A 183 -9.09 -4.92 20.84
N TRP A 184 -8.11 -4.02 20.95
CA TRP A 184 -6.79 -4.25 20.38
C TRP A 184 -6.20 -5.57 20.89
N TYR A 185 -5.76 -6.43 19.96
CA TYR A 185 -5.45 -7.83 20.24
C TYR A 185 -4.29 -8.06 21.21
N GLU A 186 -3.42 -7.06 21.41
CA GLU A 186 -2.29 -7.12 22.35
C GLU A 186 -2.64 -6.54 23.74
N ASN A 187 -3.85 -6.00 23.92
CA ASN A 187 -4.25 -5.48 25.24
C ASN A 187 -4.32 -6.63 26.24
N GLY A 188 -3.62 -6.51 27.36
CA GLY A 188 -3.67 -7.47 28.48
C GLY A 188 -4.60 -7.01 29.60
N ASN A 189 -4.97 -7.94 30.48
CA ASN A 189 -5.69 -7.69 31.74
C ASN A 189 -7.07 -7.02 31.58
N GLN A 190 -7.73 -7.19 30.43
CA GLN A 190 -9.11 -6.75 30.21
C GLN A 190 -10.03 -7.97 30.01
N PRO A 191 -11.34 -7.85 30.26
CA PRO A 191 -12.29 -8.94 29.98
C PRO A 191 -12.31 -9.37 28.51
N SER A 192 -11.95 -8.48 27.59
CA SER A 192 -11.85 -8.75 26.15
C SER A 192 -10.45 -9.18 25.68
N SER A 193 -9.47 -9.27 26.59
CA SER A 193 -8.10 -9.65 26.24
C SER A 193 -8.03 -11.11 25.80
N PHE A 194 -7.21 -11.37 24.78
CA PHE A 194 -6.80 -12.73 24.46
C PHE A 194 -5.93 -13.31 25.58
N THR A 195 -6.00 -14.63 25.74
CA THR A 195 -5.02 -15.35 26.56
C THR A 195 -3.65 -15.34 25.85
N PRO A 196 -2.52 -15.49 26.57
CA PRO A 196 -1.20 -15.50 25.95
C PRO A 196 -1.04 -16.50 24.80
N GLY A 197 -1.68 -17.68 24.88
CA GLY A 197 -1.69 -18.67 23.80
C GLY A 197 -2.53 -18.28 22.59
N GLN A 198 -3.55 -17.42 22.76
CA GLN A 198 -4.35 -16.85 21.67
C GLN A 198 -3.66 -15.67 21.00
N SER A 199 -2.93 -14.83 21.76
CA SER A 199 -2.22 -13.66 21.21
C SER A 199 -1.11 -14.05 20.23
N THR A 200 -0.37 -15.13 20.51
CA THR A 200 0.65 -15.66 19.58
C THR A 200 0.06 -16.16 18.27
N LEU A 201 -1.18 -16.68 18.31
CA LEU A 201 -1.90 -17.12 17.12
C LEU A 201 -2.40 -15.94 16.29
N CYS A 202 -2.88 -14.87 16.91
CA CYS A 202 -3.29 -13.64 16.21
C CYS A 202 -2.16 -12.97 15.41
N LEU A 203 -0.91 -13.27 15.74
CA LEU A 203 0.28 -12.85 14.97
C LEU A 203 0.54 -13.72 13.74
N GLY A 204 -0.38 -14.62 13.39
CA GLY A 204 -0.30 -15.48 12.21
C GLY A 204 0.04 -14.68 10.95
N SER A 205 1.05 -15.16 10.22
CA SER A 205 1.54 -14.47 9.03
C SER A 205 0.50 -14.49 7.90
N ILE A 206 0.48 -13.43 7.08
CA ILE A 206 -0.24 -13.40 5.79
C ILE A 206 0.11 -14.65 4.95
N VAL A 207 1.35 -15.12 5.07
CA VAL A 207 1.86 -16.34 4.43
C VAL A 207 1.11 -17.59 4.91
N ALA A 208 0.85 -17.70 6.21
CA ALA A 208 0.05 -18.80 6.75
C ALA A 208 -1.40 -18.75 6.24
N THR A 209 -1.97 -17.54 6.12
CA THR A 209 -3.31 -17.35 5.53
C THR A 209 -3.34 -17.75 4.06
N VAL A 210 -2.32 -17.35 3.28
CA VAL A 210 -2.20 -17.78 1.88
C VAL A 210 -2.03 -19.30 1.80
N CYS A 211 -1.26 -19.91 2.69
CA CYS A 211 -1.09 -21.37 2.74
C CYS A 211 -2.35 -22.15 3.07
N ILE A 212 -3.19 -21.62 3.97
CA ILE A 212 -4.50 -22.20 4.27
C ILE A 212 -5.41 -22.15 3.03
N LEU A 213 -5.23 -21.13 2.17
CA LEU A 213 -6.05 -20.95 0.97
C LEU A 213 -5.48 -21.66 -0.27
N LYS A 214 -4.15 -21.73 -0.47
CA LYS A 214 -3.44 -22.32 -1.63
C LYS A 214 -1.97 -22.67 -1.36
N ASN A 215 -1.38 -23.55 -2.19
CA ASN A 215 0.01 -23.98 -2.07
C ASN A 215 1.05 -22.91 -2.50
N GLY A 216 2.06 -22.68 -1.65
CA GLY A 216 3.37 -22.13 -2.01
C GLY A 216 3.57 -20.60 -1.97
N PRO A 217 3.43 -19.92 -0.81
CA PRO A 217 3.78 -18.51 -0.66
C PRO A 217 5.27 -18.27 -0.37
N GLN A 218 5.68 -17.00 -0.50
CA GLN A 218 6.99 -16.51 -0.03
C GLN A 218 6.92 -16.12 1.45
N PRO A 219 7.98 -16.32 2.26
CA PRO A 219 7.98 -16.04 3.69
C PRO A 219 7.84 -14.55 4.03
N PHE A 220 8.32 -13.63 3.18
CA PHE A 220 8.06 -12.20 3.28
C PHE A 220 7.16 -11.73 2.13
N SER A 221 5.85 -11.92 2.28
CA SER A 221 4.87 -11.65 1.21
C SER A 221 4.77 -10.18 0.75
N LEU A 222 5.36 -9.23 1.49
CA LEU A 222 5.42 -7.80 1.12
C LEU A 222 6.75 -7.41 0.45
N HIS A 223 7.71 -8.33 0.40
CA HIS A 223 8.99 -8.14 -0.28
C HIS A 223 8.99 -8.94 -1.58
N VAL A 224 9.72 -8.43 -2.58
CA VAL A 224 9.88 -9.14 -3.87
C VAL A 224 10.66 -10.43 -3.65
N SER A 225 10.35 -11.46 -4.43
CA SER A 225 11.13 -12.70 -4.43
C SER A 225 12.60 -12.41 -4.71
N SER A 226 13.46 -13.04 -3.94
CA SER A 226 14.92 -12.95 -4.08
C SER A 226 15.56 -14.22 -3.52
N VAL A 227 16.88 -14.36 -3.65
CA VAL A 227 17.63 -15.49 -3.09
C VAL A 227 17.45 -15.61 -1.56
N ILE A 228 17.06 -14.52 -0.89
CA ILE A 228 16.78 -14.48 0.56
C ILE A 228 15.27 -14.51 0.90
N ASN A 229 14.39 -14.52 -0.12
CA ASN A 229 12.93 -14.59 -0.01
C ASN A 229 12.37 -15.54 -1.09
N GLU A 230 12.87 -16.79 -1.06
CA GLU A 230 12.43 -17.85 -1.97
C GLU A 230 11.09 -18.44 -1.54
N TYR A 231 10.43 -19.10 -2.49
CA TYR A 231 9.19 -19.81 -2.23
C TYR A 231 9.38 -20.97 -1.27
N VAL A 232 8.46 -21.10 -0.32
CA VAL A 232 8.45 -22.21 0.63
C VAL A 232 7.18 -23.02 0.44
N TYR A 233 7.30 -24.35 0.47
CA TYR A 233 6.13 -25.23 0.46
C TYR A 233 5.28 -24.99 1.70
N CYS A 234 3.96 -24.99 1.56
CA CYS A 234 3.07 -24.76 2.70
C CYS A 234 3.20 -25.76 3.83
N ALA A 235 3.69 -26.97 3.55
CA ALA A 235 4.04 -27.96 4.56
C ALA A 235 5.14 -27.49 5.53
N HIS A 236 5.94 -26.49 5.16
CA HIS A 236 7.00 -25.91 5.97
C HIS A 236 6.63 -24.53 6.56
N VAL A 237 5.39 -24.07 6.35
CA VAL A 237 4.87 -22.85 6.98
C VAL A 237 4.12 -23.24 8.24
N GLN A 238 4.44 -22.61 9.37
CA GLN A 238 3.76 -22.89 10.63
C GLN A 238 2.25 -22.57 10.49
N GLY A 239 1.43 -23.61 10.69
CA GLY A 239 -0.03 -23.52 10.63
C GLY A 239 -0.62 -22.75 11.82
N PHE A 240 -1.92 -22.48 11.74
CA PHE A 240 -2.68 -21.87 12.82
C PHE A 240 -3.46 -22.95 13.56
N ASP A 241 -3.10 -23.24 14.82
CA ASP A 241 -3.87 -24.13 15.68
C ASP A 241 -4.97 -23.36 16.41
N SER A 242 -6.23 -23.70 16.17
CA SER A 242 -7.35 -23.02 16.84
C SER A 242 -7.33 -23.32 18.35
N PRO A 243 -7.32 -22.31 19.22
CA PRO A 243 -7.41 -22.48 20.67
C PRO A 243 -8.86 -22.71 21.11
N TYR A 244 -9.82 -22.47 20.22
CA TYR A 244 -11.22 -22.81 20.39
C TYR A 244 -11.40 -24.24 19.87
N GLY A 245 -11.25 -25.20 20.78
CA GLY A 245 -11.29 -26.63 20.46
C GLY A 245 -12.58 -27.01 19.74
N GLY A 246 -12.44 -27.44 18.48
CA GLY A 246 -13.49 -28.03 17.67
C GLY A 246 -12.92 -28.60 16.37
N LEU A 247 -12.59 -29.90 16.40
CA LEU A 247 -12.51 -30.90 15.30
C LEU A 247 -11.76 -30.43 14.02
N GLU A 248 -10.59 -30.94 13.61
CA GLU A 248 -10.15 -32.33 13.47
C GLU A 248 -8.61 -32.45 13.47
N SER A 249 -8.16 -33.70 13.65
CA SER A 249 -6.79 -34.20 13.80
C SER A 249 -5.79 -33.82 12.70
N GLY A 250 -4.57 -33.44 13.12
CA GLY A 250 -3.35 -33.52 12.33
C GLY A 250 -2.12 -33.20 13.18
N THR A 251 -1.27 -34.21 13.42
CA THR A 251 0.10 -34.17 14.00
C THR A 251 0.75 -32.79 13.88
N GLY A 252 0.98 -32.05 14.97
CA GLY A 252 2.03 -32.36 15.94
C GLY A 252 3.40 -32.00 15.37
N ASP A 253 3.81 -30.74 15.50
CA ASP A 253 5.20 -30.31 15.80
C ASP A 253 5.24 -28.81 16.14
N VAL A 254 5.41 -28.51 17.42
CA VAL A 254 5.69 -27.18 17.95
C VAL A 254 7.19 -26.91 17.78
N PHE A 255 7.58 -26.07 16.83
CA PHE A 255 8.95 -25.54 16.79
C PHE A 255 9.01 -24.24 17.61
N PRO A 256 9.79 -24.18 18.70
CA PRO A 256 9.91 -22.98 19.50
C PRO A 256 10.89 -21.99 18.87
N ASN A 257 10.57 -20.70 19.02
CA ASN A 257 11.45 -19.53 18.88
C ASN A 257 11.91 -19.17 17.46
N ILE A 258 11.22 -18.22 16.85
CA ILE A 258 11.87 -17.24 15.97
C ILE A 258 11.71 -15.87 16.62
N VAL A 259 12.84 -15.36 17.10
CA VAL A 259 13.03 -13.97 17.50
C VAL A 259 13.03 -13.15 16.21
N PHE A 260 12.07 -12.24 16.06
CA PHE A 260 12.18 -11.16 15.08
C PHE A 260 13.19 -10.14 15.60
N ALA A 261 14.37 -10.11 14.97
CA ALA A 261 15.32 -9.00 15.06
C ALA A 261 15.20 -8.14 13.80
#